data_AF-A0A918J4B9-F1
#
_entry.id   AF-A0A918J4B9-F1
#
_cell.length_a   1.000
_cell.length_b   1.000
_cell.length_c   1.000
_cell.angle_alpha   90.00
_cell.angle_beta   90.00
_cell.angle_gamma   90.00
#
_symmetry.space_group_name_H-M   'P 1'
#
loop_
_entity.id
_entity.type
_entity.pdbx_description
1 polymer ?
#
loop_
_entity_poly.entity_id
_entity_poly.type
_entity_poly.pdbx_seq_one_letter_code
_entity_poly.pdbx_strand_id
1 'polypeptide(L)'
;MLPIPFETHFNKSWTKYLLKQVGDIPVVFENSYGNAAVYAFYTGKPSYSFNNTQYRLNQYSLDKSEKEVQHKRILYVSRYLKESDLQFIGAKGEHYKGKYMDDFESFRKLQCIIPQKKISLKDSTAITLKVYNPYRQDIDLKKLRFGATFLNRYKRVIETTFVDVKPKDSKVTKLKQKDTTDFKLTIPKPKSNDAAYIRMGVSENGLYLGYNGQNIMLETWKPY
;
A
#
# COMPACT_ATOMS: atom_id res chain seq x y z
N MET A 1 10.29 -1.00 46.23
CA MET A 1 10.91 -0.79 44.90
C MET A 1 9.80 -0.33 43.96
N LEU A 2 9.77 0.95 43.56
CA LEU A 2 8.82 1.44 42.55
C LEU A 2 9.18 0.80 41.19
N PRO A 3 8.19 0.46 40.33
CA PRO A 3 8.51 -0.07 39.02
C PRO A 3 9.28 1.00 38.23
N ILE A 4 10.52 0.67 37.85
CA ILE A 4 11.29 1.51 36.93
C ILE A 4 10.48 1.55 35.63
N PRO A 5 10.03 2.72 35.15
CA PRO A 5 9.28 2.77 33.90
C PRO A 5 10.19 2.25 32.80
N PHE A 6 9.83 1.09 32.25
CA PHE A 6 10.56 0.42 31.18
C PHE A 6 10.33 1.20 29.88
N GLU A 7 10.97 2.35 29.74
CA GLU A 7 10.97 3.10 28.49
C GLU A 7 11.99 2.47 27.55
N THR A 8 11.51 1.55 26.73
CA THR A 8 12.29 0.98 25.63
C THR A 8 12.35 1.98 24.48
N HIS A 9 13.57 2.40 24.14
CA HIS A 9 13.94 3.07 22.88
C HIS A 9 13.47 4.53 22.67
N PHE A 10 13.43 5.40 23.69
CA PHE A 10 13.12 6.84 23.50
C PHE A 10 11.82 7.13 22.74
N ASN A 11 10.85 6.20 22.80
CA ASN A 11 9.63 6.28 22.02
C ASN A 11 8.71 7.40 22.50
N LYS A 12 8.73 7.76 23.79
CA LYS A 12 7.90 8.85 24.30
C LYS A 12 8.33 10.19 23.73
N SER A 13 9.63 10.41 23.56
CA SER A 13 10.16 11.69 23.11
C SER A 13 9.67 12.04 21.71
N TRP A 14 9.86 11.15 20.73
CA TRP A 14 9.45 11.44 19.35
C TRP A 14 7.94 11.45 19.19
N THR A 15 7.20 10.56 19.88
CA THR A 15 5.73 10.54 19.80
C THR A 15 5.10 11.78 20.43
N LYS A 16 5.58 12.24 21.59
CA LYS A 16 5.14 13.49 22.21
C LYS A 16 5.49 14.72 21.37
N TYR A 17 6.70 14.75 20.80
CA TYR A 17 7.09 15.81 19.87
C TYR A 17 6.10 15.87 18.70
N LEU A 18 5.87 14.73 18.04
CA LEU A 18 4.98 14.66 16.89
C LEU A 18 3.55 15.06 17.26
N LEU A 19 3.02 14.55 18.38
CA LEU A 19 1.71 14.94 18.91
C LEU A 19 1.58 16.44 19.14
N LYS A 20 2.61 17.10 19.69
CA LYS A 20 2.62 18.55 19.89
C LYS A 20 2.55 19.32 18.57
N GLN A 21 3.14 18.80 17.50
CA GLN A 21 3.12 19.44 16.18
C GLN A 21 1.81 19.23 15.43
N VAL A 22 1.21 18.03 15.53
CA VAL A 22 0.03 17.65 14.72
C VAL A 22 -1.30 17.79 15.46
N GLY A 23 -1.29 17.84 16.79
CA GLY A 23 -2.51 17.89 17.61
C GLY A 23 -3.40 16.68 17.37
N ASP A 24 -4.64 16.92 16.93
CA ASP A 24 -5.65 15.89 16.65
C ASP A 24 -5.59 15.32 15.23
N ILE A 25 -4.70 15.84 14.37
CA ILE A 25 -4.54 15.37 12.99
C ILE A 25 -4.02 13.91 13.01
N PRO A 26 -4.72 12.95 12.37
CA PRO A 26 -4.24 11.58 12.29
C PRO A 26 -2.89 11.46 11.56
N VAL A 27 -2.06 10.52 12.00
CA VAL A 27 -0.75 10.28 11.40
C VAL A 27 -0.74 8.98 10.61
N VAL A 28 -0.38 9.08 9.33
CA VAL A 28 -0.22 7.92 8.43
C VAL A 28 1.25 7.65 8.22
N PHE A 29 1.71 6.46 8.62
CA PHE A 29 3.09 6.03 8.45
C PHE A 29 3.23 5.09 7.25
N GLU A 30 4.04 5.49 6.28
CA GLU A 30 4.38 4.65 5.13
C GLU A 30 5.24 3.46 5.57
N ASN A 31 4.83 2.23 5.21
CA ASN A 31 5.60 1.01 5.40
C ASN A 31 6.16 0.83 6.83
N SER A 32 5.47 1.32 7.86
CA SER A 32 5.93 1.23 9.23
C SER A 32 4.80 0.85 10.18
N TYR A 33 4.66 -0.46 10.39
CA TYR A 33 3.74 -0.99 11.40
C TYR A 33 4.13 -0.52 12.81
N GLY A 34 5.42 -0.63 13.13
CA GLY A 34 5.95 -0.34 14.46
C GLY A 34 5.70 1.10 14.87
N ASN A 35 5.98 2.07 14.00
CA ASN A 35 5.80 3.49 14.35
C ASN A 35 4.32 3.84 14.51
N ALA A 36 3.44 3.33 13.66
CA ALA A 36 2.00 3.53 13.81
C ALA A 36 1.51 2.99 15.17
N ALA A 37 1.84 1.73 15.48
CA ALA A 37 1.45 1.11 16.76
C ALA A 37 2.01 1.86 17.98
N VAL A 38 3.30 2.25 17.94
CA VAL A 38 3.95 3.00 19.02
C VAL A 38 3.32 4.38 19.19
N TYR A 39 3.06 5.10 18.10
CA TYR A 39 2.43 6.41 18.18
C TYR A 39 1.02 6.32 18.77
N ALA A 40 0.19 5.40 18.28
CA ALA A 40 -1.16 5.18 18.83
C ALA A 40 -1.13 4.82 20.32
N PHE A 41 -0.19 3.94 20.73
CA PHE A 41 -0.04 3.54 22.13
C PHE A 41 0.32 4.72 23.05
N TYR A 42 1.31 5.54 22.67
CA TYR A 42 1.80 6.62 23.54
C TYR A 42 0.94 7.88 23.53
N THR A 43 0.19 8.12 22.46
CA THR A 43 -0.59 9.35 22.30
C THR A 43 -2.09 9.15 22.47
N GLY A 44 -2.57 7.91 22.33
CA GLY A 44 -4.00 7.60 22.23
C GLY A 44 -4.65 8.14 20.95
N LYS A 45 -3.88 8.70 20.01
CA LYS A 45 -4.42 9.28 18.77
C LYS A 45 -4.49 8.26 17.63
N PRO A 46 -5.43 8.42 16.69
CA PRO A 46 -5.51 7.57 15.51
C PRO A 46 -4.22 7.61 14.69
N SER A 47 -3.77 6.44 14.27
CA SER A 47 -2.70 6.30 13.29
C SER A 47 -2.96 5.15 12.35
N TYR A 48 -2.28 5.17 11.21
CA TYR A 48 -2.46 4.16 10.18
C TYR A 48 -1.14 3.78 9.53
N SER A 49 -0.93 2.50 9.29
CA SER A 49 0.22 2.00 8.54
C SER A 49 -0.16 1.81 7.07
N PHE A 50 0.26 2.76 6.23
CA PHE A 50 0.00 2.72 4.79
C PHE A 50 1.09 1.91 4.08
N ASN A 51 0.76 0.67 3.76
CA ASN A 51 1.72 -0.26 3.17
C ASN A 51 1.65 -0.25 1.65
N ASN A 52 2.81 -0.16 1.01
CA ASN A 52 2.98 -0.36 -0.43
C ASN A 52 3.53 -1.77 -0.73
N THR A 53 3.72 -2.08 -2.00
CA THR A 53 4.13 -3.42 -2.47
C THR A 53 5.49 -3.91 -1.94
N GLN A 54 6.33 -3.00 -1.44
CA GLN A 54 7.63 -3.33 -0.83
C GLN A 54 7.51 -3.81 0.62
N TYR A 55 6.32 -3.76 1.21
CA TYR A 55 6.08 -4.09 2.61
C TYR A 55 5.08 -5.24 2.78
N ARG A 56 4.99 -5.75 4.01
CA ARG A 56 4.07 -6.84 4.37
C ARG A 56 2.74 -6.27 4.83
N LEU A 57 1.66 -6.99 4.58
CA LEU A 57 0.38 -6.73 5.22
C LEU A 57 0.53 -6.84 6.75
N ASN A 58 -0.19 -5.99 7.48
CA ASN A 58 -0.20 -5.96 8.94
C ASN A 58 -1.64 -5.71 9.45
N GLN A 59 -1.82 -5.54 10.75
CA GLN A 59 -3.16 -5.37 11.34
C GLN A 59 -3.97 -4.26 10.67
N TYR A 60 -3.35 -3.13 10.32
CA TYR A 60 -3.99 -1.98 9.69
C TYR A 60 -4.49 -2.30 8.27
N SER A 61 -3.88 -3.30 7.61
CA SER A 61 -4.35 -3.79 6.32
C SER A 61 -5.60 -4.68 6.42
N LEU A 62 -5.84 -5.26 7.60
CA LEU A 62 -6.91 -6.24 7.83
C LEU A 62 -8.10 -5.66 8.59
N ASP A 63 -7.86 -4.72 9.50
CA ASP A 63 -8.86 -4.14 10.41
C ASP A 63 -9.62 -2.96 9.79
N LYS A 64 -10.28 -2.14 10.62
CA LYS A 64 -11.06 -0.97 10.19
C LYS A 64 -10.28 0.35 10.29
N SER A 65 -9.00 0.34 10.67
CA SER A 65 -8.21 1.54 10.98
C SER A 65 -8.06 2.50 9.81
N GLU A 66 -8.08 2.01 8.56
CA GLU A 66 -8.11 2.87 7.37
C GLU A 66 -9.25 3.90 7.43
N LYS A 67 -10.42 3.53 7.98
CA LYS A 67 -11.57 4.45 8.09
C LYS A 67 -11.30 5.65 8.97
N GLU A 68 -10.37 5.55 9.92
CA GLU A 68 -10.04 6.64 10.83
C GLU A 68 -9.26 7.77 10.15
N VAL A 69 -8.73 7.52 8.95
CA VAL A 69 -7.93 8.50 8.19
C VAL A 69 -8.59 8.94 6.88
N GLN A 70 -9.66 8.27 6.44
CA GLN A 70 -10.38 8.61 5.21
C GLN A 70 -11.01 10.00 5.30
N HIS A 71 -10.86 10.79 4.23
CA HIS A 71 -11.42 12.13 4.07
C HIS A 71 -11.05 13.12 5.18
N LYS A 72 -9.89 12.89 5.82
CA LYS A 72 -9.35 13.78 6.84
C LYS A 72 -8.08 14.42 6.31
N ARG A 73 -7.78 15.61 6.85
CA ARG A 73 -6.42 16.11 6.84
C ARG A 73 -5.57 15.16 7.69
N ILE A 74 -4.42 14.74 7.16
CA ILE A 74 -3.47 13.86 7.86
C ILE A 74 -2.06 14.47 7.81
N LEU A 75 -1.16 13.92 8.63
CA LEU A 75 0.27 13.97 8.37
C LEU A 75 0.72 12.63 7.77
N TYR A 76 1.16 12.62 6.52
CA TYR A 76 1.79 11.47 5.88
C TYR A 76 3.28 11.44 6.18
N VAL A 77 3.76 10.37 6.81
CA VAL A 77 5.14 10.21 7.29
C VAL A 77 5.86 9.14 6.49
N SER A 78 6.99 9.50 5.90
CA SER A 78 7.88 8.56 5.20
C SER A 78 9.33 9.04 5.27
N ARG A 79 10.27 8.11 5.06
CA ARG A 79 11.71 8.41 4.90
C ARG A 79 12.06 8.83 3.48
N TYR A 80 11.14 8.65 2.53
CA TYR A 80 11.39 8.77 1.09
C TYR A 80 10.73 9.99 0.45
N LEU A 81 10.07 10.85 1.24
CA LEU A 81 9.49 12.09 0.72
C LEU A 81 10.62 13.02 0.22
N LYS A 82 10.41 13.60 -0.95
CA LYS A 82 11.30 14.63 -1.50
C LYS A 82 11.21 15.90 -0.66
N GLU A 83 9.99 16.39 -0.48
CA GLU A 83 9.63 17.59 0.28
C GLU A 83 8.93 17.21 1.59
N SER A 84 8.98 18.10 2.58
CA SER A 84 8.39 17.88 3.90
C SER A 84 7.98 19.18 4.55
N ASP A 85 6.84 19.19 5.21
CA ASP A 85 6.36 20.29 6.06
C ASP A 85 6.86 20.13 7.50
N LEU A 86 7.17 18.90 7.90
CA LEU A 86 7.66 18.56 9.23
C LEU A 86 8.77 17.50 9.12
N GLN A 87 9.76 17.55 10.03
CA GLN A 87 10.78 16.52 10.14
C GLN A 87 10.95 16.14 11.61
N PHE A 88 11.27 14.87 11.86
CA PHE A 88 11.58 14.40 13.21
C PHE A 88 12.49 13.17 13.17
N ILE A 89 13.12 12.88 14.31
CA ILE A 89 14.01 11.74 14.48
C ILE A 89 13.26 10.67 15.30
N GLY A 90 13.25 9.45 14.79
CA GLY A 90 12.68 8.30 15.48
C GLY A 90 13.55 7.76 16.61
N ALA A 91 13.02 6.75 17.28
CA ALA A 91 13.65 6.04 18.40
C ALA A 91 15.10 5.60 18.18
N LYS A 92 15.48 5.22 16.95
CA LYS A 92 16.82 4.68 16.62
C LYS A 92 17.63 5.64 15.75
N GLY A 93 17.30 6.93 15.76
CA GLY A 93 18.00 7.93 14.96
C GLY A 93 17.53 8.01 13.50
N GLU A 94 16.45 7.32 13.12
CA GLU A 94 15.94 7.40 11.75
C GLU A 94 15.30 8.77 11.49
N HIS A 95 15.71 9.43 10.41
CA HIS A 95 15.10 10.69 9.98
C HIS A 95 13.81 10.42 9.21
N TYR A 96 12.72 11.00 9.69
CA TYR A 96 11.41 10.96 9.06
C TYR A 96 11.01 12.35 8.57
N LYS A 97 10.34 12.35 7.42
CA LYS A 97 9.69 13.50 6.82
C LYS A 97 8.18 13.32 6.91
N GLY A 98 7.50 14.39 7.27
CA GLY A 98 6.04 14.49 7.28
C GLY A 98 5.59 15.50 6.23
N LYS A 99 4.52 15.17 5.49
CA LYS A 99 3.83 16.08 4.58
C LYS A 99 2.34 16.07 4.91
N TYR A 100 1.74 17.24 5.08
CA TYR A 100 0.30 17.33 5.27
C TYR A 100 -0.40 16.98 3.98
N MET A 101 -1.47 16.20 4.09
CA MET A 101 -2.35 15.88 2.98
C MET A 101 -3.78 16.16 3.42
N ASP A 102 -4.45 17.05 2.69
CA ASP A 102 -5.88 17.29 2.87
C ASP A 102 -6.69 16.21 2.12
N ASP A 103 -7.87 15.89 2.67
CA ASP A 103 -8.80 14.91 2.10
C ASP A 103 -8.11 13.58 1.73
N PHE A 104 -7.36 13.00 2.67
CA PHE A 104 -6.65 11.75 2.42
C PHE A 104 -7.63 10.62 2.10
N GLU A 105 -7.46 10.03 0.92
CA GLU A 105 -8.31 8.96 0.44
C GLU A 105 -7.46 7.78 -0.03
N SER A 106 -7.66 6.62 0.60
CA SER A 106 -6.95 5.38 0.27
C SER A 106 -7.90 4.25 -0.13
N PHE A 107 -7.41 3.33 -0.96
CA PHE A 107 -8.19 2.19 -1.46
C PHE A 107 -7.44 0.87 -1.28
N ARG A 108 -6.74 0.72 -0.15
CA ARG A 108 -5.84 -0.41 0.11
C ARG A 108 -6.52 -1.76 0.16
N LYS A 109 -7.84 -1.79 0.33
CA LYS A 109 -8.63 -3.03 0.37
C LYS A 109 -9.11 -3.50 -0.99
N LEU A 110 -8.94 -2.71 -2.07
CA LEU A 110 -9.23 -3.18 -3.43
C LEU A 110 -8.53 -4.52 -3.68
N GLN A 111 -9.25 -5.46 -4.30
CA GLN A 111 -8.74 -6.80 -4.52
C GLN A 111 -8.54 -7.06 -6.01
N CYS A 112 -7.29 -7.29 -6.40
CA CYS A 112 -6.91 -7.64 -7.76
C CYS A 112 -6.82 -9.18 -7.88
N ILE A 113 -7.67 -9.76 -8.71
CA ILE A 113 -7.82 -11.21 -8.86
C ILE A 113 -7.50 -11.58 -10.30
N ILE A 114 -6.46 -12.37 -10.49
CA ILE A 114 -6.16 -13.05 -11.76
C ILE A 114 -6.70 -14.48 -11.62
N PRO A 115 -7.67 -14.92 -12.44
CA PRO A 115 -8.25 -16.25 -12.32
C PRO A 115 -7.27 -17.40 -12.57
N GLN A 116 -6.24 -17.17 -13.39
CA GLN A 116 -5.24 -18.17 -13.71
C GLN A 116 -4.29 -18.42 -12.54
N LYS A 117 -3.99 -19.69 -12.25
CA LYS A 117 -3.01 -20.09 -11.22
C LYS A 117 -1.55 -19.93 -11.67
N LYS A 118 -1.31 -20.02 -12.99
CA LYS A 118 -0.02 -19.86 -13.64
C LYS A 118 -0.18 -18.98 -14.87
N ILE A 119 0.82 -18.17 -15.17
CA ILE A 119 0.84 -17.28 -16.33
C ILE A 119 2.05 -17.61 -17.19
N SER A 120 1.81 -17.89 -18.47
CA SER A 120 2.87 -17.94 -19.47
C SER A 120 3.24 -16.54 -19.93
N LEU A 121 4.55 -16.27 -20.04
CA LEU A 121 5.09 -15.04 -20.62
C LEU A 121 5.56 -15.21 -22.07
N LYS A 122 5.35 -16.40 -22.65
CA LYS A 122 5.85 -16.78 -23.98
C LYS A 122 5.18 -15.96 -25.08
N ASP A 123 3.90 -15.69 -24.91
CA ASP A 123 3.10 -14.87 -25.81
C ASP A 123 2.52 -13.73 -24.97
N SER A 124 2.53 -12.49 -25.48
CA SER A 124 1.97 -11.30 -24.81
C SER A 124 0.44 -11.37 -24.73
N THR A 125 -0.10 -12.47 -24.23
CA THR A 125 -1.52 -12.78 -24.18
C THR A 125 -2.19 -11.84 -23.20
N ALA A 126 -3.24 -11.16 -23.69
CA ALA A 126 -4.12 -10.41 -22.82
C ALA A 126 -4.83 -11.39 -21.87
N ILE A 127 -4.67 -11.19 -20.57
CA ILE A 127 -5.38 -11.94 -19.53
C ILE A 127 -6.51 -11.10 -18.94
N THR A 128 -7.40 -11.77 -18.21
CA THR A 128 -8.45 -11.09 -17.44
C THR A 128 -7.94 -10.75 -16.05
N LEU A 129 -8.07 -9.49 -15.67
CA LEU A 129 -7.91 -9.00 -14.31
C LEU A 129 -9.31 -8.66 -13.77
N LYS A 130 -9.70 -9.25 -12.65
CA LYS A 130 -10.91 -8.85 -11.93
C LYS A 130 -10.53 -7.94 -10.77
N VAL A 131 -11.23 -6.83 -10.60
CA VAL A 131 -11.02 -5.91 -9.48
C VAL A 131 -12.30 -5.84 -8.67
N TYR A 132 -12.26 -6.37 -7.44
CA TYR A 132 -13.37 -6.27 -6.50
C TYR A 132 -13.20 -5.03 -5.63
N ASN A 133 -14.25 -4.22 -5.56
CA ASN A 133 -14.35 -3.06 -4.69
C ASN A 133 -15.09 -3.43 -3.39
N PRO A 134 -14.39 -3.63 -2.25
CA PRO A 134 -15.06 -3.96 -1.00
C PRO A 134 -15.62 -2.73 -0.27
N TYR A 135 -15.44 -1.52 -0.78
CA TYR A 135 -15.93 -0.31 -0.13
C TYR A 135 -17.45 -0.15 -0.34
N ARG A 136 -18.06 0.73 0.46
CA ARG A 136 -19.47 1.13 0.32
C ARG A 136 -19.59 2.44 -0.47
N GLN A 137 -18.68 2.65 -1.41
CA GLN A 137 -18.68 3.79 -2.31
C GLN A 137 -18.11 3.38 -3.66
N ASP A 138 -18.61 4.03 -4.70
CA ASP A 138 -18.06 3.88 -6.04
C ASP A 138 -16.70 4.61 -6.12
N ILE A 139 -15.76 4.02 -6.86
CA ILE A 139 -14.41 4.57 -7.00
C ILE A 139 -14.20 4.93 -8.47
N ASP A 140 -13.92 6.20 -8.74
CA ASP A 140 -13.62 6.68 -10.09
C ASP A 140 -12.29 6.08 -10.58
N LEU A 141 -12.31 5.47 -11.76
CA LEU A 141 -11.12 4.83 -12.35
C LEU A 141 -10.00 5.83 -12.60
N LYS A 142 -10.30 7.13 -12.80
CA LYS A 142 -9.25 8.16 -12.97
C LYS A 142 -8.37 8.34 -11.74
N LYS A 143 -8.86 7.95 -10.55
CA LYS A 143 -8.10 7.97 -9.30
C LYS A 143 -7.09 6.83 -9.23
N LEU A 144 -7.25 5.81 -10.08
CA LEU A 144 -6.54 4.54 -9.97
C LEU A 144 -5.54 4.35 -11.09
N ARG A 145 -4.38 3.80 -10.74
CA ARG A 145 -3.41 3.22 -11.66
C ARG A 145 -3.10 1.80 -11.23
N PHE A 146 -2.84 0.94 -12.20
CA PHE A 146 -2.56 -0.48 -11.93
C PHE A 146 -1.09 -0.78 -12.18
N GLY A 147 -0.53 -1.69 -11.40
CA GLY A 147 0.86 -2.08 -11.53
C GLY A 147 1.07 -3.57 -11.32
N ALA A 148 2.09 -4.09 -11.98
CA ALA A 148 2.60 -5.44 -11.81
C ALA A 148 3.88 -5.38 -10.97
N THR A 149 3.88 -6.09 -9.84
CA THR A 149 5.07 -6.36 -9.02
C THR A 149 5.56 -7.76 -9.33
N PHE A 150 6.80 -7.87 -9.77
CA PHE A 150 7.47 -9.15 -9.98
C PHE A 150 8.26 -9.53 -8.73
N LEU A 151 8.25 -10.82 -8.40
CA LEU A 151 8.95 -11.38 -7.25
C LEU A 151 9.77 -12.60 -7.65
N ASN A 152 10.90 -12.80 -6.96
CA ASN A 152 11.71 -14.00 -7.13
C ASN A 152 11.10 -15.22 -6.42
N ARG A 153 11.77 -16.38 -6.52
CA ARG A 153 11.32 -17.65 -5.88
C ARG A 153 11.11 -17.55 -4.36
N TYR A 154 11.82 -16.63 -3.70
CA TYR A 154 11.71 -16.34 -2.27
C TYR A 154 10.64 -15.29 -1.95
N LYS A 155 9.80 -14.92 -2.92
CA LYS A 155 8.74 -13.89 -2.80
C LYS A 155 9.29 -12.52 -2.39
N ARG A 156 10.55 -12.23 -2.73
CA ARG A 156 11.13 -10.89 -2.59
C ARG A 156 10.83 -10.09 -3.84
N VAL A 157 10.41 -8.84 -3.67
CA VAL A 157 10.17 -7.94 -4.80
C VAL A 157 11.49 -7.70 -5.53
N ILE A 158 11.47 -7.87 -6.84
CA ILE A 158 12.62 -7.61 -7.72
C ILE A 158 12.40 -6.34 -8.54
N GLU A 159 11.17 -6.12 -8.99
CA GLU A 159 10.79 -4.92 -9.74
C GLU A 159 9.28 -4.67 -9.64
N THR A 160 8.87 -3.45 -9.98
CA THR A 160 7.46 -3.06 -10.05
C THR A 160 7.31 -2.07 -11.20
N THR A 161 6.31 -2.27 -12.04
CA THR A 161 5.99 -1.38 -13.15
C THR A 161 4.50 -1.08 -13.17
N PHE A 162 4.14 0.12 -13.60
CA PHE A 162 2.77 0.41 -13.98
C PHE A 162 2.41 -0.36 -15.26
N VAL A 163 1.12 -0.68 -15.39
CA VAL A 163 0.57 -1.40 -16.53
C VAL A 163 -0.72 -0.72 -16.98
N ASP A 164 -0.97 -0.76 -18.28
CA ASP A 164 -2.24 -0.33 -18.84
C ASP A 164 -3.26 -1.46 -18.70
N VAL A 165 -4.37 -1.16 -18.03
CA VAL A 165 -5.54 -2.03 -17.96
C VAL A 165 -6.72 -1.32 -18.59
N LYS A 166 -7.51 -2.05 -19.36
CA LYS A 166 -8.73 -1.51 -19.99
C LYS A 166 -9.93 -2.27 -19.47
N PRO A 167 -10.98 -1.59 -18.98
CA PRO A 167 -12.24 -2.23 -18.67
C PRO A 167 -12.73 -3.07 -19.86
N LYS A 168 -13.32 -4.23 -19.58
CA LYS A 168 -13.88 -5.08 -20.65
C LYS A 168 -15.05 -4.39 -21.36
N ASP A 169 -15.83 -3.61 -20.62
CA ASP A 169 -16.81 -2.66 -21.14
C ASP A 169 -16.25 -1.24 -21.07
N SER A 170 -16.04 -0.61 -22.22
CA SER A 170 -15.45 0.72 -22.34
C SER A 170 -16.28 1.85 -21.74
N LYS A 171 -17.56 1.61 -21.42
CA LYS A 171 -18.43 2.58 -20.73
C LYS A 171 -18.16 2.66 -19.23
N VAL A 172 -17.42 1.69 -18.66
CA VAL A 172 -17.13 1.67 -17.24
C VAL A 172 -16.12 2.77 -16.89
N THR A 173 -16.57 3.72 -16.06
CA THR A 173 -15.75 4.82 -15.55
C THR A 173 -15.50 4.72 -14.04
N LYS A 174 -16.19 3.81 -13.35
CA LYS A 174 -16.09 3.61 -11.90
C LYS A 174 -16.09 2.13 -11.53
N LEU A 175 -15.36 1.77 -10.47
CA LEU A 175 -15.57 0.51 -9.76
C LEU A 175 -16.79 0.69 -8.84
N LYS A 176 -17.89 0.01 -9.16
CA LYS A 176 -19.10 0.06 -8.31
C LYS A 176 -18.83 -0.52 -6.94
N GLN A 177 -19.43 0.07 -5.91
CA GLN A 177 -19.36 -0.44 -4.54
C GLN A 177 -19.79 -1.91 -4.47
N LYS A 178 -19.09 -2.70 -3.66
CA LYS A 178 -19.41 -4.12 -3.42
C LYS A 178 -19.52 -4.98 -4.68
N ASP A 179 -18.90 -4.55 -5.78
CA ASP A 179 -18.99 -5.20 -7.07
C ASP A 179 -17.60 -5.51 -7.64
N THR A 180 -17.56 -6.39 -8.64
CA THR A 180 -16.36 -6.77 -9.36
C THR A 180 -16.41 -6.24 -10.79
N THR A 181 -15.33 -5.59 -11.22
CA THR A 181 -15.17 -5.14 -12.61
C THR A 181 -14.09 -5.96 -13.30
N ASP A 182 -14.40 -6.43 -14.52
CA ASP A 182 -13.47 -7.18 -15.36
C ASP A 182 -12.66 -6.23 -16.26
N PHE A 183 -11.36 -6.44 -16.29
CA PHE A 183 -10.39 -5.71 -17.11
C PHE A 183 -9.62 -6.67 -18.02
N LYS A 184 -9.19 -6.16 -19.16
CA LYS A 184 -8.15 -6.75 -19.99
C LYS A 184 -6.80 -6.18 -19.57
N LEU A 185 -5.85 -7.06 -19.31
CA LEU A 185 -4.48 -6.74 -18.90
C LEU A 185 -3.51 -7.46 -19.83
N THR A 186 -2.56 -6.73 -20.41
CA THR A 186 -1.38 -7.33 -21.02
C THR A 186 -0.26 -7.31 -19.99
N ILE A 187 0.24 -8.48 -19.61
CA ILE A 187 1.33 -8.57 -18.64
C ILE A 187 2.64 -8.13 -19.31
N PRO A 188 3.38 -7.17 -18.72
CA PRO A 188 4.68 -6.77 -19.24
C PRO A 188 5.69 -7.92 -19.04
N LYS A 189 6.68 -8.01 -19.93
CA LYS A 189 7.81 -8.90 -19.68
C LYS A 189 8.65 -8.36 -18.52
N PRO A 190 9.02 -9.19 -17.53
CA PRO A 190 9.92 -8.77 -16.47
C PRO A 190 11.30 -8.46 -17.06
N LYS A 191 12.02 -7.48 -16.50
CA LYS A 191 13.40 -7.16 -16.87
C LYS A 191 14.39 -8.18 -16.34
N SER A 192 14.07 -8.82 -15.22
CA SER A 192 14.91 -9.85 -14.60
C SER A 192 14.42 -11.25 -14.93
N ASN A 193 15.37 -12.12 -15.28
CA ASN A 193 15.13 -13.55 -15.50
C ASN A 193 14.80 -14.31 -14.21
N ASP A 194 15.00 -13.70 -13.03
CA ASP A 194 14.70 -14.30 -11.72
C ASP A 194 13.21 -14.19 -11.33
N ALA A 195 12.39 -13.56 -12.17
CA ALA A 195 10.96 -13.42 -11.94
C ALA A 195 10.26 -14.79 -11.91
N ALA A 196 9.77 -15.16 -10.74
CA ALA A 196 9.03 -16.42 -10.51
C ALA A 196 7.54 -16.17 -10.22
N TYR A 197 7.20 -14.99 -9.72
CA TYR A 197 5.82 -14.60 -9.42
C TYR A 197 5.51 -13.19 -9.92
N ILE A 198 4.24 -12.96 -10.20
CA ILE A 198 3.65 -11.64 -10.44
C ILE A 198 2.53 -11.40 -9.42
N ARG A 199 2.41 -10.16 -8.95
CA ARG A 199 1.30 -9.69 -8.12
C ARG A 199 0.81 -8.35 -8.64
N MET A 200 -0.50 -8.19 -8.72
CA MET A 200 -1.11 -6.92 -9.09
C MET A 200 -1.25 -5.99 -7.88
N GLY A 201 -1.05 -4.70 -8.12
CA GLY A 201 -1.25 -3.62 -7.16
C GLY A 201 -2.07 -2.49 -7.77
N VAL A 202 -2.70 -1.71 -6.89
CA VAL A 202 -3.41 -0.47 -7.23
C VAL A 202 -2.69 0.70 -6.57
N SER A 203 -2.54 1.77 -7.32
CA SER A 203 -2.05 3.07 -6.87
C SER A 203 -3.22 4.02 -6.97
N GLU A 204 -3.54 4.67 -5.85
CA GLU A 204 -4.66 5.58 -5.73
C GLU A 204 -4.17 6.99 -5.45
N ASN A 205 -4.77 8.00 -6.12
CA ASN A 205 -4.52 9.41 -5.83
C ASN A 205 -3.02 9.81 -5.83
N GLY A 206 -2.21 9.15 -6.68
CA GLY A 206 -0.76 9.38 -6.77
C GLY A 206 0.07 8.70 -5.68
N LEU A 207 -0.54 7.94 -4.77
CA LEU A 207 0.16 7.14 -3.76
C LEU A 207 0.81 5.89 -4.36
N TYR A 208 1.80 5.32 -3.66
CA TYR A 208 2.50 4.12 -4.14
C TYR A 208 1.58 2.91 -4.34
N LEU A 209 1.96 2.00 -5.21
CA LEU A 209 1.24 0.74 -5.46
C LEU A 209 1.09 -0.09 -4.18
N GLY A 210 -0.14 -0.49 -3.87
CA GLY A 210 -0.49 -1.31 -2.74
C GLY A 210 -0.30 -2.81 -2.97
N TYR A 211 -0.50 -3.57 -1.90
CA TYR A 211 -0.59 -5.03 -1.94
C TYR A 211 -2.07 -5.42 -2.11
N ASN A 212 -2.54 -5.49 -3.37
CA ASN A 212 -3.96 -5.69 -3.69
C ASN A 212 -4.27 -7.09 -4.25
N GLY A 213 -3.28 -7.80 -4.78
CA GLY A 213 -3.47 -9.12 -5.38
C GLY A 213 -2.68 -10.22 -4.67
N GLN A 214 -2.95 -11.47 -5.06
CA GLN A 214 -2.15 -12.62 -4.67
C GLN A 214 -0.92 -12.77 -5.58
N ASN A 215 0.08 -13.52 -5.12
CA ASN A 215 1.21 -13.90 -5.95
C ASN A 215 0.80 -15.05 -6.89
N ILE A 216 0.91 -14.83 -8.19
CA ILE A 216 0.63 -15.82 -9.24
C ILE A 216 1.96 -16.28 -9.84
N MET A 217 2.11 -17.58 -10.07
CA MET A 217 3.36 -18.15 -10.57
C MET A 217 3.53 -17.90 -12.07
N LEU A 218 4.77 -17.63 -12.50
CA LEU A 218 5.16 -17.46 -13.90
C LEU A 218 5.71 -18.79 -14.46
N GLU A 219 5.27 -19.20 -15.64
CA GLU A 219 5.66 -20.49 -16.26
C GLU A 219 7.09 -20.52 -16.81
N THR A 220 7.75 -19.38 -16.99
CA THR A 220 9.12 -19.30 -17.51
C THR A 220 10.18 -19.89 -16.57
N TRP A 221 9.76 -20.33 -15.38
CA TRP A 221 10.63 -21.03 -14.45
C TRP A 221 11.01 -22.42 -14.96
N LYS A 222 12.28 -22.59 -15.32
CA LYS A 222 12.90 -23.91 -15.44
C LYS A 222 13.38 -24.33 -14.03
N PRO A 223 12.80 -25.37 -13.40
CA PRO A 223 13.52 -26.07 -12.36
C PRO A 223 14.80 -26.62 -12.99
N TYR A 224 15.94 -26.35 -12.37
CA TYR A 224 17.10 -27.22 -12.57
C TYR A 224 16.75 -28.64 -12.13
#